data_AF-A0A521G8N4-F1
#
_entry.id   AF-A0A521G8N4-F1
#
_cell.length_a   1.000
_cell.length_b   1.000
_cell.length_c   1.000
_cell.angle_alpha   90.00
_cell.angle_beta   90.00
_cell.angle_gamma   90.00
#
_symmetry.space_group_name_H-M   'P 1'
#
loop_
_entity.id
_entity.type
_entity.pdbx_description
1 polymer ?
#
loop_
_entity_poly.entity_id
_entity_poly.type
_entity_poly.pdbx_seq_one_letter_code
_entity_poly.pdbx_strand_id
1 'polypeptide(L)'
;MNHLFYQLPIRLGPLMTRQEMPTCSVGVSIAQQLYLLIHTRYGELRSDRSFGCRIWEVEFERTLSTGDWADELSLSLEEAIRQHEPRLKSVRVGVNSALVDRNSFIRQPDEYRQRATVTITALLTQTEEPFQFSTQLHVGQLAK
;
A
#
# COMPACT_ATOMS: atom_id res chain seq x y z
N MET A 1 10.17 -24.37 9.00
CA MET A 1 8.83 -24.34 9.62
C MET A 1 7.84 -23.86 8.57
N ASN A 2 6.85 -24.66 8.20
CA ASN A 2 5.85 -24.29 7.19
C ASN A 2 4.84 -23.32 7.84
N HIS A 3 4.97 -22.02 7.56
CA HIS A 3 4.02 -21.02 8.06
C HIS A 3 2.75 -21.06 7.20
N LEU A 4 1.59 -21.16 7.85
CA LEU A 4 0.29 -21.07 7.20
C LEU A 4 -0.12 -19.60 7.14
N PHE A 5 -0.41 -19.07 5.95
CA PHE A 5 -0.89 -17.70 5.76
C PHE A 5 -2.34 -17.71 5.34
N TYR A 6 -3.14 -16.79 5.87
CA TYR A 6 -4.56 -16.68 5.54
C TYR A 6 -4.84 -15.57 4.52
N GLN A 7 -5.81 -15.83 3.67
CA GLN A 7 -6.25 -14.89 2.66
C GLN A 7 -7.18 -13.82 3.25
N LEU A 8 -7.02 -12.57 2.79
CA LEU A 8 -7.85 -11.42 3.13
C LEU A 8 -8.81 -11.11 1.96
N PRO A 9 -10.00 -10.56 2.24
CA PRO A 9 -10.57 -10.34 3.58
C PRO A 9 -10.89 -11.67 4.27
N ILE A 10 -10.76 -11.71 5.61
CA ILE A 10 -11.04 -12.91 6.39
C ILE A 10 -12.50 -13.31 6.20
N ARG A 11 -12.73 -14.46 5.59
CA ARG A 11 -14.08 -15.02 5.42
C ARG A 11 -14.37 -15.95 6.58
N LEU A 12 -15.27 -15.54 7.47
CA LEU A 12 -15.66 -16.31 8.66
C LEU A 12 -16.71 -17.39 8.37
N GLY A 13 -17.35 -17.37 7.20
CA GLY A 13 -18.37 -18.35 6.79
C GLY A 13 -17.90 -19.82 6.92
N PRO A 14 -16.73 -20.20 6.40
CA PRO A 14 -16.15 -21.54 6.56
C PRO A 14 -16.01 -22.01 8.01
N LEU A 15 -15.73 -21.11 8.96
CA LEU A 15 -15.62 -21.48 10.38
C LEU A 15 -16.96 -21.97 10.94
N MET A 16 -18.07 -21.41 10.47
CA MET A 16 -19.42 -21.79 10.91
C MET A 16 -19.79 -23.20 10.42
N THR A 17 -19.19 -23.67 9.33
CA THR A 17 -19.38 -25.00 8.76
C THR A 17 -18.26 -25.97 9.08
N ARG A 18 -17.35 -25.61 10.02
CA ARG A 18 -16.14 -26.38 10.39
C ARG A 18 -15.23 -26.69 9.20
N GLN A 19 -15.23 -25.82 8.20
CA GLN A 19 -14.31 -25.89 7.07
C GLN A 19 -13.03 -25.12 7.36
N GLU A 20 -11.94 -25.56 6.76
CA GLU A 20 -10.66 -24.84 6.83
C GLU A 20 -10.78 -23.46 6.18
N MET A 21 -10.11 -22.47 6.77
CA MET A 21 -10.09 -21.12 6.20
C MET A 21 -9.19 -21.08 4.97
N PRO A 22 -9.52 -20.23 3.97
CA PRO A 22 -8.70 -20.09 2.77
C PRO A 22 -7.30 -19.58 3.14
N THR A 23 -6.29 -20.29 2.65
CA THR A 23 -4.88 -19.97 2.85
C THR A 23 -4.27 -19.39 1.58
N CYS A 24 -3.12 -18.75 1.71
CA CYS A 24 -2.40 -18.14 0.60
C CYS A 24 -0.89 -18.42 0.66
N SER A 25 -0.21 -18.16 -0.45
CA SER A 25 1.25 -18.26 -0.51
C SER A 25 1.92 -17.12 0.25
N VAL A 26 3.20 -17.28 0.57
CA VAL A 26 4.03 -16.24 1.21
C VAL A 26 3.96 -14.92 0.42
N GLY A 27 4.12 -14.98 -0.90
CA GLY A 27 4.10 -13.79 -1.75
C GLY A 27 2.76 -13.06 -1.72
N VAL A 28 1.64 -13.81 -1.72
CA VAL A 28 0.30 -13.23 -1.59
C VAL A 28 0.10 -12.63 -0.20
N SER A 29 0.56 -13.32 0.85
CA SER A 29 0.54 -12.80 2.22
C SER A 29 1.31 -11.47 2.37
N ILE A 30 2.50 -11.37 1.78
CA ILE A 30 3.30 -10.14 1.77
C ILE A 30 2.54 -9.04 1.00
N ALA A 31 2.03 -9.34 -0.19
CA ALA A 31 1.28 -8.38 -1.00
C ALA A 31 0.04 -7.82 -0.25
N GLN A 32 -0.66 -8.67 0.50
CA GLN A 32 -1.78 -8.26 1.34
C GLN A 32 -1.35 -7.35 2.49
N GLN A 33 -0.23 -7.63 3.16
CA GLN A 33 0.30 -6.78 4.23
C GLN A 33 0.72 -5.40 3.68
N LEU A 34 1.42 -5.38 2.54
CA LEU A 34 1.80 -4.14 1.85
C LEU A 34 0.56 -3.33 1.46
N TYR A 35 -0.48 -3.99 0.93
CA TYR A 35 -1.73 -3.35 0.60
C TYR A 35 -2.36 -2.66 1.82
N LEU A 36 -2.44 -3.35 2.96
CA LEU A 36 -2.95 -2.76 4.20
C LEU A 36 -2.10 -1.58 4.68
N LEU A 37 -0.78 -1.74 4.68
CA LEU A 37 0.15 -0.70 5.15
C LEU A 37 0.03 0.57 4.32
N ILE A 38 -0.05 0.42 2.99
CA ILE A 38 -0.24 1.55 2.07
C ILE A 38 -1.59 2.24 2.28
N HIS A 39 -2.65 1.50 2.66
CA HIS A 39 -3.98 2.10 2.84
C HIS A 39 -4.26 2.55 4.27
N THR A 40 -3.28 2.46 5.18
CA THR A 40 -3.44 2.86 6.58
C THR A 40 -2.67 4.14 6.85
N ARG A 41 -3.32 5.13 7.49
CA ARG A 41 -2.65 6.35 7.93
C ARG A 41 -1.79 6.07 9.16
N TYR A 42 -0.63 6.71 9.24
CA TYR A 42 0.18 6.69 10.46
C TYR A 42 -0.66 7.05 11.70
N GLY A 43 -0.61 6.22 12.73
CA GLY A 43 -1.39 6.37 13.97
C GLY A 43 -2.83 5.86 13.94
N GLU A 44 -3.32 5.35 12.81
CA GLU A 44 -4.70 4.85 12.67
C GLU A 44 -4.90 3.50 13.37
N LEU A 45 -3.93 2.60 13.26
CA LEU A 45 -3.98 1.30 13.92
C LEU A 45 -3.75 1.47 15.42
N ARG A 46 -4.78 1.21 16.23
CA ARG A 46 -4.74 1.40 17.70
C ARG A 46 -3.70 0.53 18.40
N SER A 47 -3.51 -0.71 17.92
CA SER A 47 -2.57 -1.67 18.51
C SER A 47 -1.11 -1.33 18.19
N ASP A 48 -0.87 -0.66 17.07
CA ASP A 48 0.46 -0.24 16.65
C ASP A 48 0.34 1.06 15.85
N ARG A 49 0.62 2.18 16.52
CA ARG A 49 0.52 3.51 15.91
C ARG A 49 1.59 3.78 14.86
N SER A 50 2.63 2.95 14.80
CA SER A 50 3.67 3.08 13.78
C SER A 50 3.31 2.42 12.45
N PHE A 51 2.21 1.65 12.42
CA PHE A 51 1.74 1.00 11.21
C PHE A 51 1.02 1.97 10.28
N GLY A 52 1.43 2.00 9.01
CA GLY A 52 0.88 2.86 7.98
C GLY A 52 1.93 3.74 7.34
N CYS A 53 1.48 4.74 6.58
CA CYS A 53 2.36 5.71 5.92
C CYS A 53 1.79 7.13 5.97
N ARG A 54 2.62 8.11 5.63
CA ARG A 54 2.32 9.54 5.75
C ARG A 54 1.61 10.12 4.52
N ILE A 55 0.82 9.33 3.79
CA ILE A 55 0.10 9.73 2.55
C ILE A 55 -0.62 11.08 2.69
N TRP A 56 -1.28 11.29 3.83
CA TRP A 56 -2.17 12.42 4.06
C TRP A 56 -1.50 13.68 4.63
N GLU A 57 -0.25 13.62 5.08
CA GLU A 57 0.43 14.82 5.60
C GLU A 57 1.01 15.66 4.45
N VAL A 58 1.41 14.98 3.38
CA VAL A 58 2.04 15.60 2.20
C VAL A 58 1.01 16.24 1.25
N GLU A 59 -0.26 15.80 1.28
CA GLU A 59 -1.34 16.35 0.44
C GLU A 59 -1.84 17.75 0.87
N PHE A 60 -1.58 18.18 2.12
CA PHE A 60 -2.07 19.46 2.65
C PHE A 60 -1.05 20.60 2.61
N GLU A 61 0.23 20.32 2.35
CA GLU A 61 1.23 21.35 2.12
C GLU A 61 1.16 21.85 0.68
N ARG A 62 0.40 22.94 0.48
CA ARG A 62 0.25 23.67 -0.80
C ARG A 62 1.56 24.23 -1.39
N THR A 63 2.72 23.83 -0.88
CA THR A 63 4.04 24.38 -1.20
C THR A 63 4.99 23.35 -1.81
N LEU A 64 4.68 22.04 -1.73
CA LEU A 64 5.54 20.99 -2.27
C LEU A 64 5.26 20.75 -3.77
N SER A 65 6.32 20.57 -4.55
CA SER A 65 6.22 20.09 -5.94
C SER A 65 5.67 18.66 -5.95
N THR A 66 5.00 18.27 -7.03
CA THR A 66 4.59 16.87 -7.27
C THR A 66 5.75 15.87 -7.12
N GLY A 67 6.98 16.30 -7.44
CA GLY A 67 8.20 15.49 -7.25
C GLY A 67 8.52 15.27 -5.77
N ASP A 68 8.55 16.34 -4.99
CA ASP A 68 8.83 16.28 -3.55
C ASP A 68 7.81 15.39 -2.82
N TRP A 69 6.53 15.47 -3.24
CA TRP A 69 5.48 14.62 -2.66
C TRP A 69 5.72 13.12 -2.91
N ALA A 70 6.10 12.76 -4.14
CA ALA A 70 6.34 11.37 -4.51
C ALA A 70 7.59 10.81 -3.80
N ASP A 71 8.62 11.63 -3.64
CA ASP A 71 9.84 11.25 -2.93
C ASP A 71 9.58 11.05 -1.44
N GLU A 72 8.87 11.96 -0.77
CA GLU A 72 8.51 11.80 0.64
C GLU A 72 7.62 10.59 0.89
N LEU A 73 6.63 10.35 0.03
CA LEU A 73 5.78 9.15 0.15
C LEU A 73 6.61 7.88 -0.04
N SER A 74 7.55 7.87 -0.99
CA SER A 74 8.45 6.74 -1.23
C SER A 74 9.30 6.46 0.02
N LEU A 75 9.91 7.50 0.61
CA LEU A 75 10.70 7.36 1.84
C LEU A 75 9.87 6.89 3.04
N SER A 76 8.66 7.43 3.22
CA SER A 76 7.75 7.01 4.28
C SER A 76 7.35 5.54 4.14
N LEU A 77 7.09 5.08 2.91
CA LEU A 77 6.73 3.69 2.64
C LEU A 77 7.93 2.76 2.83
N GLU A 78 9.12 3.15 2.36
CA GLU A 78 10.33 2.35 2.57
C GLU A 78 10.60 2.10 4.05
N GLU A 79 10.49 3.13 4.89
CA GLU A 79 10.67 3.02 6.33
C GLU A 79 9.61 2.11 6.96
N ALA A 80 8.34 2.34 6.63
CA ALA A 80 7.24 1.56 7.18
C ALA A 80 7.33 0.08 6.77
N ILE A 81 7.70 -0.23 5.52
CA ILE A 81 7.88 -1.62 5.05
C ILE A 81 9.06 -2.27 5.76
N ARG A 82 10.17 -1.55 5.95
CA ARG A 82 11.36 -2.07 6.66
C ARG A 82 11.02 -2.43 8.11
N GLN A 83 10.13 -1.68 8.76
CA GLN A 83 9.70 -1.93 10.13
C GLN A 83 8.65 -3.05 10.23
N HIS A 84 7.69 -3.08 9.32
CA HIS A 84 6.48 -3.90 9.46
C HIS A 84 6.44 -5.16 8.58
N GLU A 85 7.39 -5.33 7.67
CA GLU A 85 7.46 -6.47 6.76
C GLU A 85 8.89 -7.06 6.66
N PRO A 86 9.39 -7.74 7.73
CA PRO A 86 10.76 -8.25 7.79
C PRO A 86 11.04 -9.41 6.82
N ARG A 87 10.00 -9.95 6.16
CA ARG A 87 10.14 -10.96 5.10
C ARG A 87 10.72 -10.37 3.82
N LEU A 88 10.78 -9.04 3.70
CA LEU A 88 11.42 -8.32 2.60
C LEU A 88 12.73 -7.67 3.05
N LYS A 89 13.74 -7.70 2.17
CA LYS A 89 15.01 -6.98 2.31
C LYS A 89 15.32 -6.16 1.06
N SER A 90 16.21 -5.18 1.17
CA SER A 90 16.60 -4.29 0.06
C SER A 90 15.40 -3.62 -0.60
N VAL A 91 14.42 -3.21 0.21
CA VAL A 91 13.17 -2.59 -0.25
C VAL A 91 13.48 -1.27 -0.94
N ARG A 92 12.90 -1.09 -2.13
CA ARG A 92 12.85 0.17 -2.88
C ARG A 92 11.43 0.46 -3.28
N VAL A 93 10.98 1.68 -3.03
CA VAL A 93 9.65 2.15 -3.40
C VAL A 93 9.80 3.24 -4.45
N GLY A 94 9.04 3.11 -5.54
CA GLY A 94 8.88 4.13 -6.56
C GLY A 94 7.43 4.60 -6.60
N VAL A 95 7.22 5.91 -6.51
CA VAL A 95 5.91 6.52 -6.68
C VAL A 95 5.90 7.32 -7.97
N ASN A 96 4.98 6.99 -8.87
CA ASN A 96 4.73 7.77 -10.08
C ASN A 96 3.32 8.35 -10.04
N SER A 97 3.21 9.67 -9.97
CA SER A 97 1.93 10.35 -10.08
C SER A 97 1.70 10.83 -11.50
N ALA A 98 0.60 10.38 -12.10
CA ALA A 98 0.12 10.93 -13.36
C ALA A 98 -1.13 11.77 -13.11
N LEU A 99 -1.21 12.94 -13.74
CA LEU A 99 -2.47 13.66 -13.87
C LEU A 99 -3.38 12.83 -14.77
N VAL A 100 -4.61 12.55 -14.32
CA VAL A 100 -5.59 11.85 -15.16
C VAL A 100 -5.97 12.81 -16.29
N ASP A 101 -5.61 12.43 -17.52
CA ASP A 101 -5.73 13.29 -18.68
C ASP A 101 -7.20 13.61 -18.99
N ARG A 102 -7.51 14.89 -19.21
CA ARG A 102 -8.87 15.47 -19.27
C ARG A 102 -9.64 15.14 -20.56
N ASN A 103 -9.14 14.23 -21.39
CA ASN A 103 -9.60 14.07 -22.77
C ASN A 103 -10.67 12.99 -23.02
N SER A 104 -11.30 12.45 -21.97
CA SER A 104 -12.54 11.69 -22.16
C SER A 104 -13.72 12.65 -22.26
N PHE A 105 -14.49 12.57 -23.34
CA PHE A 105 -15.77 13.27 -23.62
C PHE A 105 -16.88 13.07 -22.55
N ILE A 106 -16.55 12.44 -21.41
CA ILE A 106 -17.44 12.11 -20.33
C ILE A 106 -17.12 13.05 -19.16
N ARG A 107 -18.04 13.96 -18.83
CA ARG A 107 -17.98 14.77 -17.62
C ARG A 107 -18.00 13.84 -16.40
N GLN A 108 -16.83 13.50 -15.89
CA GLN A 108 -16.71 12.86 -14.57
C GLN A 108 -16.79 13.95 -13.48
N PRO A 109 -17.38 13.66 -12.31
CA PRO A 109 -17.47 14.61 -11.21
C PRO A 109 -16.07 15.10 -10.76
N ASP A 110 -15.97 16.37 -10.39
CA ASP A 110 -14.75 17.16 -10.12
C ASP A 110 -13.84 16.66 -8.95
N GLU A 111 -14.09 15.48 -8.39
CA GLU A 111 -13.57 15.02 -7.09
C GLU A 111 -12.33 14.12 -7.15
N TYR A 112 -11.94 13.58 -8.31
CA TYR A 112 -10.76 12.69 -8.43
C TYR A 112 -9.62 13.39 -9.19
N ARG A 113 -8.64 13.95 -8.46
CA ARG A 113 -7.65 14.87 -9.04
C ARG A 113 -6.26 14.27 -9.35
N GLN A 114 -5.86 13.13 -8.80
CA GLN A 114 -4.54 12.56 -9.14
C GLN A 114 -4.48 11.05 -8.87
N ARG A 115 -3.84 10.29 -9.77
CA ARG A 115 -3.60 8.85 -9.59
C ARG A 115 -2.12 8.62 -9.36
N ALA A 116 -1.77 8.08 -8.21
CA ALA A 116 -0.40 7.69 -7.89
C ALA A 116 -0.27 6.17 -8.00
N THR A 117 0.72 5.72 -8.77
CA THR A 117 1.09 4.31 -8.87
C THR A 117 2.29 4.09 -7.97
N VAL A 118 2.12 3.22 -6.97
CA VAL A 118 3.18 2.81 -6.05
C VAL A 118 3.72 1.47 -6.53
N THR A 119 5.02 1.40 -6.76
CA THR A 119 5.72 0.17 -7.14
C THR A 119 6.76 -0.15 -6.09
N ILE A 120 6.72 -1.36 -5.54
CA ILE A 120 7.62 -1.86 -4.51
C ILE A 120 8.44 -2.98 -5.13
N THR A 121 9.75 -2.88 -5.02
CA THR A 121 10.70 -3.92 -5.41
C THR A 121 11.56 -4.28 -4.22
N ALA A 122 11.78 -5.58 -3.99
CA ALA A 122 12.53 -6.08 -2.85
C ALA A 122 13.06 -7.48 -3.15
N LEU A 123 13.82 -8.04 -2.22
CA LEU A 123 14.19 -9.45 -2.21
C LEU A 123 13.49 -10.16 -1.04
N LEU A 124 13.03 -11.38 -1.25
CA LEU A 124 12.56 -12.22 -0.15
C LEU A 124 13.74 -12.56 0.77
N THR A 125 13.59 -12.31 2.07
CA THR A 125 14.67 -12.52 3.05
C THR A 125 15.12 -13.99 3.09
N GLN A 126 14.20 -14.93 2.91
CA GLN A 126 14.47 -16.38 3.03
C GLN A 126 15.08 -17.00 1.78
N THR A 127 14.63 -16.61 0.58
CA THR A 127 15.01 -17.26 -0.69
C THR A 127 15.94 -16.41 -1.55
N GLU A 128 16.11 -15.12 -1.21
CA GLU A 128 16.78 -14.11 -2.03
C GLU A 128 16.14 -13.87 -3.41
N GLU A 129 14.94 -14.39 -3.63
CA GLU A 129 14.23 -14.21 -4.88
C GLU A 129 13.68 -12.77 -5.00
N PRO A 130 13.64 -12.21 -6.21
CA PRO A 130 13.05 -10.89 -6.44
C PRO A 130 11.54 -10.93 -6.19
N PHE A 131 11.07 -9.92 -5.46
CA PHE A 131 9.66 -9.67 -5.18
C PHE A 131 9.28 -8.31 -5.76
N GLN A 132 8.13 -8.27 -6.44
CA GLN A 132 7.55 -7.03 -6.96
C GLN A 132 6.07 -6.95 -6.62
N PHE A 133 5.66 -5.78 -6.16
CA PHE A 133 4.27 -5.44 -5.88
C PHE A 133 3.97 -4.05 -6.47
N SER A 134 2.77 -3.86 -7.00
CA SER A 134 2.33 -2.56 -7.50
C SER A 134 0.87 -2.34 -7.14
N THR A 135 0.55 -1.13 -6.72
CA THR A 135 -0.82 -0.72 -6.40
C THR A 135 -1.04 0.73 -6.77
N GLN A 136 -2.30 1.15 -6.76
CA GLN A 136 -2.70 2.49 -7.14
C GLN A 136 -3.42 3.17 -6.00
N LEU A 137 -3.03 4.40 -5.74
CA LEU A 137 -3.65 5.31 -4.82
C LEU A 137 -4.42 6.35 -5.59
N HIS A 138 -5.67 6.57 -5.18
CA HIS A 138 -6.50 7.66 -5.66
C HIS A 138 -6.36 8.81 -4.67
N VAL A 139 -5.68 9.86 -5.12
CA VAL A 139 -5.43 11.07 -4.35
C VAL A 139 -6.47 12.11 -4.75
N GLY A 140 -7.27 12.55 -3.78
CA GLY A 140 -8.38 13.47 -3.99
C GLY A 140 -8.59 14.35 -2.77
N GLN A 141 -8.93 15.62 -2.99
CA GLN A 141 -9.33 16.48 -1.89
C GLN A 141 -10.67 16.00 -1.36
N LEU A 142 -10.75 15.69 -0.06
CA LEU A 142 -12.03 15.57 0.62
C LEU A 142 -12.78 16.90 0.40
N ALA A 143 -13.89 16.85 -0.34
CA ALA A 143 -14.76 17.99 -0.53
C ALA A 143 -15.16 18.54 0.85
N LYS A 144 -14.91 19.85 1.05
CA LYS A 144 -15.35 20.59 2.23
C LYS A 144 -16.84 20.86 2.17
#